data_AF-A0A6A7W9X9-F1
#
_entry.id   AF-A0A6A7W9X9-F1
#
_cell.length_a   1.000
_cell.length_b   1.000
_cell.length_c   1.000
_cell.angle_alpha   90.00
_cell.angle_beta   90.00
_cell.angle_gamma   90.00
#
_symmetry.space_group_name_H-M   'P 1'
#
loop_
_entity.id
_entity.type
_entity.pdbx_description
1 polymer ?
#
loop_
_entity_poly.entity_id
_entity_poly.type
_entity_poly.pdbx_seq_one_letter_code
_entity_poly.pdbx_strand_id
1 'polypeptide(L)' 'MAKYGINALVIGERIKQELKKQGKTSVWLAEQLGCHRTNIYKVYERATIDTGLLFHISKLLSFDFFKLYSELLTHPQERG' A
#
# COMPACT_ATOMS: atom_id res chain seq x y z
N MET A 1 0.71 -13.61 -26.76
CA MET A 1 1.26 -12.72 -25.72
C MET A 1 0.10 -12.14 -24.90
N ALA A 2 -0.61 -13.00 -24.15
CA ALA A 2 -1.85 -12.60 -23.48
C ALA A 2 -1.54 -11.89 -22.15
N LYS A 3 -2.28 -10.80 -21.92
CA LYS A 3 -2.14 -9.79 -20.87
C LYS A 3 -2.02 -10.40 -19.48
N TYR A 4 -1.08 -9.86 -18.73
CA TYR A 4 -0.85 -10.04 -17.30
C TYR A 4 -2.09 -9.63 -16.50
N GLY A 5 -3.08 -10.53 -16.44
CA GLY A 5 -4.32 -10.39 -15.68
C GLY A 5 -4.09 -10.64 -14.20
N ILE A 6 -3.14 -9.95 -13.60
CA ILE A 6 -3.12 -9.76 -12.17
C ILE A 6 -3.86 -8.44 -11.96
N ASN A 7 -5.03 -8.46 -11.30
CA ASN A 7 -5.42 -7.34 -10.46
C ASN A 7 -4.40 -7.26 -9.32
N ALA A 8 -3.15 -6.91 -9.66
CA ALA A 8 -2.00 -6.95 -8.78
C ALA A 8 -2.31 -5.94 -7.68
N LEU A 9 -2.42 -6.41 -6.46
CA LEU A 9 -2.51 -5.54 -5.30
C LEU A 9 -1.30 -4.60 -5.32
N VAL A 10 -1.51 -3.37 -5.80
CA VAL A 10 -0.50 -2.31 -5.75
C VAL A 10 -0.62 -1.70 -4.37
N ILE A 11 0.20 -2.19 -3.45
CA ILE A 11 0.13 -1.81 -2.03
C ILE A 11 0.30 -0.29 -1.83
N GLY A 12 1.10 0.35 -2.67
CA GLY A 12 1.26 1.80 -2.68
C GLY A 12 -0.06 2.56 -2.90
N GLU A 13 -0.89 2.11 -3.84
CA GLU A 13 -2.19 2.73 -4.11
C GLU A 13 -3.17 2.48 -2.94
N ARG A 14 -3.11 1.32 -2.29
CA ARG A 14 -3.93 1.02 -1.10
C ARG A 14 -3.58 1.92 0.08
N ILE A 15 -2.28 2.17 0.30
CA ILE A 15 -1.82 3.13 1.31
C ILE A 15 -2.35 4.53 1.02
N LYS A 16 -2.26 4.98 -0.24
CA LYS A 16 -2.78 6.29 -0.66
C LYS A 16 -4.29 6.42 -0.45
N GLN A 17 -5.05 5.38 -0.77
CA GLN A 17 -6.50 5.34 -0.58
C GLN A 17 -6.88 5.45 0.90
N GLU A 18 -6.22 4.67 1.77
CA GLU A 18 -6.49 4.72 3.21
C GLU A 18 -6.06 6.07 3.82
N LEU A 19 -4.92 6.62 3.38
CA LEU A 19 -4.47 7.96 3.79
C LEU A 19 -5.52 9.04 3.44
N LYS A 20 -6.04 9.00 2.20
CA LYS A 20 -7.09 9.91 1.73
C LYS A 20 -8.40 9.74 2.51
N LYS A 21 -8.79 8.50 2.80
CA LYS A 21 -9.98 8.17 3.58
C LYS A 21 -9.92 8.75 5.00
N GLN A 22 -8.73 8.80 5.59
CA GLN A 22 -8.48 9.42 6.89
C GLN A 22 -8.31 10.95 6.83
N GLY A 23 -8.43 11.59 5.65
CA GLY A 23 -8.23 13.02 5.47
C GLY A 23 -6.78 13.49 5.64
N LYS A 24 -5.81 12.56 5.66
CA LYS A 24 -4.38 12.84 5.81
C LYS A 24 -3.75 13.16 4.46
N THR A 25 -2.69 13.97 4.47
CA THR A 25 -1.98 14.38 3.24
C THR A 25 -0.71 13.55 3.04
N SER A 26 -0.22 13.49 1.79
CA SER A 26 1.08 12.87 1.50
C SER A 26 2.24 13.58 2.21
N VAL A 27 2.11 14.88 2.50
CA VAL A 27 3.09 15.63 3.30
C VAL A 27 3.08 15.15 4.75
N TRP A 28 1.90 15.00 5.35
CA TRP A 28 1.76 14.44 6.70
C TRP A 28 2.45 13.08 6.81
N LEU A 29 2.23 12.19 5.82
CA LEU A 29 2.86 10.88 5.83
C LEU A 29 4.39 10.97 5.68
N ALA A 30 4.89 11.90 4.86
CA ALA A 30 6.32 12.15 4.70
C ALA A 30 6.98 12.61 6.01
N GLU A 31 6.31 13.50 6.75
CA GLU A 31 6.74 13.99 8.06
C GLU A 31 6.77 12.86 9.09
N GLN A 32 5.73 12.03 9.16
CA GLN A 32 5.70 10.88 10.09
C GLN A 32 6.78 9.84 9.77
N LEU A 33 7.13 9.67 8.50
CA LEU A 33 8.19 8.76 8.07
C LEU A 33 9.59 9.41 8.08
N GLY A 34 9.71 10.69 8.43
CA GLY A 34 10.99 11.41 8.45
C GLY A 34 11.68 11.48 7.08
N CYS A 35 10.90 11.59 5.99
CA CYS A 35 11.43 11.49 4.63
C CYS A 35 10.91 12.63 3.74
N HIS A 36 11.54 12.82 2.57
CA HIS A 36 11.05 13.79 1.60
C HIS A 36 9.74 13.32 0.94
N ARG A 37 8.80 14.25 0.72
CA ARG A 37 7.52 14.00 0.04
C ARG A 37 7.63 13.27 -1.31
N THR A 38 8.74 13.46 -2.03
CA THR A 38 9.01 12.78 -3.31
C THR A 38 9.19 11.28 -3.14
N ASN A 39 9.67 10.82 -1.99
CA ASN A 39 9.75 9.40 -1.67
C ASN A 39 8.35 8.80 -1.46
N ILE A 40 7.40 9.56 -0.92
CA ILE A 40 6.01 9.11 -0.75
C ILE A 40 5.34 8.88 -2.11
N TYR A 41 5.54 9.77 -3.08
CA TYR A 41 5.00 9.55 -4.43
C TYR A 41 5.58 8.29 -5.08
N LYS A 42 6.88 8.03 -4.90
CA LYS A 42 7.52 6.79 -5.34
C LYS A 42 6.96 5.55 -4.63
N VAL A 43 6.56 5.66 -3.36
CA VAL A 43 5.91 4.55 -2.64
C VAL A 43 4.56 4.20 -3.25
N TYR A 44 3.78 5.18 -3.71
CA TYR A 44 2.47 4.93 -4.30
C TYR A 44 2.53 4.16 -5.62
N GLU A 45 3.60 4.34 -6.40
CA GLU A 45 3.79 3.67 -7.69
C GLU A 45 4.35 2.25 -7.56
N ARG A 46 4.78 1.85 -6.34
CA ARG A 46 5.39 0.54 -6.12
C ARG A 46 4.34 -0.54 -5.90
N ALA A 47 4.46 -1.60 -6.68
CA ALA A 47 3.71 -2.85 -6.49
C ALA A 47 4.11 -3.58 -5.19
N THR A 48 5.37 -3.43 -4.77
CA THR A 48 5.92 -4.04 -3.55
C THR A 48 6.64 -3.00 -2.69
N ILE A 49 6.59 -3.19 -1.39
CA ILE A 49 7.23 -2.30 -0.42
C ILE A 49 7.94 -3.16 0.62
N ASP A 50 9.02 -2.62 1.19
CA ASP A 50 9.71 -3.25 2.32
C ASP A 50 8.71 -3.52 3.47
N THR A 51 8.80 -4.69 4.09
CA THR A 51 7.85 -5.11 5.13
C THR A 51 7.99 -4.29 6.41
N GLY A 52 9.19 -3.80 6.73
CA GLY A 52 9.41 -2.87 7.84
C GLY A 52 8.72 -1.53 7.59
N LEU A 53 8.85 -1.00 6.37
CA LEU A 53 8.13 0.22 5.97
C LEU A 53 6.60 0.01 5.96
N LEU A 54 6.12 -1.11 5.46
CA LEU A 54 4.68 -1.44 5.49
C LEU A 54 4.15 -1.50 6.92
N PHE A 55 4.89 -2.13 7.82
CA PHE A 55 4.54 -2.22 9.23
C PHE A 55 4.48 -0.84 9.89
N HIS A 56 5.46 0.02 9.61
CA HIS A 56 5.46 1.38 10.14
C HIS A 56 4.24 2.18 9.63
N ILE A 57 3.95 2.13 8.33
CA ILE A 57 2.77 2.79 7.75
C ILE A 57 1.47 2.22 8.33
N SER A 58 1.39 0.90 8.51
CA SER A 58 0.26 0.23 9.18
C SER A 58 0.01 0.79 10.58
N LYS A 59 1.07 1.00 11.36
CA LYS A 59 0.98 1.61 12.70
C LYS A 59 0.53 3.07 12.63
N LEU A 60 1.08 3.87 11.72
CA LEU A 60 0.75 5.30 11.57
C LEU A 60 -0.71 5.54 11.13
N LEU A 61 -1.25 4.61 10.33
CA LEU A 61 -2.62 4.68 9.83
C LEU A 61 -3.60 3.81 10.64
N SER A 62 -3.13 3.09 11.65
CA SER A 62 -3.93 2.12 12.41
C SER A 62 -4.72 1.17 11.50
N PHE A 63 -4.09 0.72 10.40
CA PHE A 63 -4.69 -0.13 9.39
C PHE A 63 -3.75 -1.29 9.06
N ASP A 64 -4.26 -2.53 9.10
CA ASP A 64 -3.46 -3.71 8.78
C ASP A 64 -3.39 -3.92 7.26
N PHE A 65 -2.31 -3.46 6.65
CA PHE A 65 -2.07 -3.65 5.22
C PHE A 65 -1.60 -5.08 4.90
N PHE A 66 -1.08 -5.84 5.86
CA PHE A 66 -0.68 -7.24 5.65
C PHE A 66 -1.90 -8.14 5.47
N LYS A 67 -3.03 -7.76 6.07
CA LYS A 67 -4.29 -8.46 5.87
C LYS A 67 -4.68 -8.52 4.39
N LEU A 68 -4.41 -7.48 3.60
CA LEU A 68 -4.69 -7.47 2.15
C LEU A 68 -3.94 -8.58 1.40
N TYR A 69 -2.68 -8.83 1.78
CA TYR A 69 -1.91 -9.94 1.23
C TYR A 69 -2.42 -11.29 1.73
N SER A 70 -2.75 -11.38 3.02
CA SER A 70 -3.28 -12.61 3.62
C SER A 70 -4.60 -13.04 2.99
N GLU A 71 -5.50 -12.09 2.73
CA GLU A 71 -6.79 -12.32 2.05
C GLU A 71 -6.59 -12.86 0.63
N LEU A 72 -5.60 -12.35 -0.10
CA LEU A 72 -5.26 -12.86 -1.44
C LEU A 72 -4.68 -14.28 -1.40
N LEU A 73 -3.94 -14.63 -0.35
CA LEU A 73 -3.41 -15.98 -0.15
C LEU A 73 -4.52 -16.96 0.24
N THR A 74 -5.47 -16.55 1.08
CA THR A 74 -6.55 -17.41 1.56
C THR A 74 -7.71 -17.54 0.58
N HIS A 75 -7.91 -16.55 -0.29
CA HIS A 75 -8.95 -16.55 -1.33
C HIS A 75 -8.29 -16.38 -2.69
N PRO A 76 -7.52 -17.40 -3.15
CA PRO A 76 -7.01 -17.40 -4.51
C PRO A 76 -8.23 -17.32 -5.43
N GLN A 77 -8.36 -16.20 -6.14
CA GLN A 77 -9.51 -15.89 -6.98
C GLN A 77 -9.76 -17.09 -7.91
N GLU A 78 -10.94 -17.71 -7.82
CA GLU A 78 -11.32 -18.81 -8.68
C GLU A 78 -11.30 -18.34 -10.14
N ARG A 79 -10.59 -19.09 -10.97
CA ARG A 79 -10.44 -18.84 -12.40
C ARG A 79 -11.78 -19.14 -13.08
N GLY A 80 -12.60 -18.10 -13.25
CA GLY A 80 -13.70 -18.10 -14.22
C GLY A 80 -13.18 -17.85 -15.63
#